data_AF-A0A9D1U416-F1
#
_entry.id   AF-A0A9D1U416-F1
#
_cell.length_a   1.000
_cell.length_b   1.000
_cell.length_c   1.000
_cell.angle_alpha   90.00
_cell.angle_beta   90.00
_cell.angle_gamma   90.00
#
_symmetry.space_group_name_H-M   'P 1'
#
loop_
_entity.id
_entity.type
_entity.pdbx_description
1 polymer ?
#
loop_
_entity_poly.entity_id
_entity_poly.type
_entity_poly.pdbx_seq_one_letter_code
_entity_poly.pdbx_strand_id
1 'polypeptide(L)' 'MALLSTQDQDLILHILLQIDNPYYLNTFQDAASEDEWLLINEDFIRHDLQHFFPSTIDLMDPETWRYVRGQLKQF' A
#
# COMPACT_ATOMS: atom_id res chain seq x y z
N MET A 1 -5.82 -20.02 1.42
CA MET A 1 -5.04 -18.78 1.55
C MET A 1 -3.92 -18.90 0.55
N ALA A 2 -4.04 -18.16 -0.55
CA ALA A 2 -3.06 -18.20 -1.62
C ALA A 2 -2.00 -17.17 -1.24
N LEU A 3 -0.83 -17.65 -0.84
CA LEU A 3 0.30 -16.78 -0.55
C LEU A 3 0.63 -15.95 -1.78
N LEU A 4 0.70 -14.62 -1.61
CA LEU A 4 1.12 -13.68 -2.63
C LEU A 4 2.47 -14.13 -3.20
N SER A 5 2.56 -14.32 -4.52
CA SER A 5 3.77 -14.86 -5.12
C SER A 5 4.94 -13.86 -4.98
N THR A 6 6.19 -14.36 -5.00
CA THR A 6 7.37 -13.47 -4.95
C THR A 6 7.39 -12.49 -6.13
N GLN A 7 6.91 -12.91 -7.31
CA GLN A 7 6.82 -12.03 -8.47
C GLN A 7 5.82 -10.90 -8.26
N ASP A 8 4.68 -11.19 -7.63
CA ASP A 8 3.66 -10.17 -7.32
C ASP A 8 4.19 -9.19 -6.26
N GLN A 9 4.91 -9.70 -5.25
CA GLN A 9 5.57 -8.86 -4.24
C GLN A 9 6.59 -7.90 -4.86
N ASP A 10 7.46 -8.40 -5.73
CA ASP A 10 8.47 -7.58 -6.42
C ASP A 10 7.81 -6.52 -7.32
N LEU A 11 6.75 -6.90 -8.04
CA LEU A 11 5.98 -5.98 -8.86
C LEU A 11 5.32 -4.90 -8.01
N ILE A 12 4.74 -5.27 -6.86
CA ILE A 12 4.12 -4.32 -5.95
C ILE A 12 5.13 -3.30 -5.46
N LEU A 13 6.30 -3.77 -5.00
CA LEU A 13 7.36 -2.88 -4.54
C LEU A 13 7.84 -1.96 -5.66
N HIS A 14 8.01 -2.50 -6.88
CA HIS A 14 8.42 -1.71 -8.04
C HIS A 14 7.43 -0.58 -8.36
N ILE A 15 6.12 -0.86 -8.31
CA ILE A 15 5.08 0.15 -8.54
C ILE A 15 5.08 1.19 -7.42
N LEU A 16 5.12 0.77 -6.15
CA LEU A 16 5.12 1.70 -5.01
C LEU A 16 6.32 2.65 -5.05
N LEU A 17 7.51 2.17 -5.42
CA LEU A 17 8.70 3.01 -5.57
C LEU A 17 8.60 4.04 -6.72
N GLN A 18 7.69 3.84 -7.67
CA GLN A 18 7.45 4.78 -8.77
C GLN A 18 6.37 5.82 -8.44
N ILE A 19 5.62 5.63 -7.34
CA ILE A 19 4.59 6.58 -6.92
C ILE A 19 5.26 7.76 -6.22
N ASP A 20 5.48 8.84 -6.98
CA ASP A 20 5.99 10.11 -6.46
C ASP A 20 4.83 11.04 -6.07
N ASN A 21 3.90 10.54 -5.24
CA ASN A 21 2.78 11.32 -4.73
C ASN A 21 3.08 11.79 -3.30
N PRO A 22 3.22 13.11 -3.05
CA PRO A 22 3.56 13.63 -1.73
C PRO A 22 2.52 13.27 -0.65
N TYR A 23 1.28 12.94 -1.03
CA TYR A 23 0.24 12.48 -0.10
C TYR A 23 0.61 11.17 0.61
N TYR A 24 1.34 10.27 -0.06
CA TYR A 24 1.83 9.01 0.54
C TYR A 24 3.19 9.17 1.22
N LEU A 25 3.86 10.31 1.02
CA LEU A 25 5.16 10.64 1.60
C LEU A 25 5.03 11.55 2.83
N ASN A 26 3.88 11.53 3.50
CA ASN A 26 3.69 12.26 4.75
C ASN A 26 4.74 11.86 5.78
N THR A 27 5.26 12.85 6.50
CA THR A 27 6.17 12.63 7.62
C THR A 27 5.35 12.53 8.91
N PHE A 28 5.31 11.33 9.50
CA PHE A 28 4.63 11.12 10.77
C PHE A 28 5.58 11.35 11.96
N GLN A 29 5.02 11.80 13.08
CA GLN A 29 5.78 12.03 14.30
C GLN A 29 6.14 10.72 15.02
N ASP A 30 5.22 9.74 14.96
CA ASP A 30 5.35 8.42 15.57
C ASP A 30 4.45 7.38 14.85
N ALA A 31 4.65 6.11 15.19
CA ALA A 31 3.89 4.99 14.63
C ALA A 31 2.38 5.08 14.89
N ALA A 32 1.96 5.69 16.01
CA ALA A 32 0.54 5.80 16.36
C ALA A 32 -0.18 6.80 15.45
N SER A 33 0.48 7.91 15.16
CA SER A 33 -0.01 8.95 14.25
C SER A 33 -0.11 8.43 12.80
N GLU A 34 0.88 7.64 12.36
CA GLU A 34 0.84 6.96 11.07
C GLU A 34 -0.29 5.95 10.99
N ASP A 35 -0.50 5.14 12.04
CA ASP A 35 -1.57 4.16 12.09
C ASP A 35 -2.96 4.80 12.07
N GLU A 36 -3.15 5.90 12.80
CA GLU A 36 -4.41 6.64 12.80
C GLU A 36 -4.69 7.26 11.42
N TRP A 37 -3.69 7.87 10.80
CA TRP A 37 -3.82 8.42 9.45
C TRP A 37 -4.14 7.32 8.42
N LEU A 38 -3.44 6.19 8.47
CA LEU A 38 -3.71 5.05 7.59
C LEU A 38 -5.13 4.51 7.80
N LEU A 39 -5.59 4.37 9.04
CA LEU A 39 -6.96 3.90 9.34
C LEU A 39 -8.03 4.83 8.77
N ILE A 40 -7.85 6.14 8.89
CA ILE A 40 -8.81 7.14 8.40
C ILE A 40 -8.87 7.13 6.87
N ASN A 41 -7.72 6.97 6.21
CA ASN A 41 -7.60 7.10 4.76
C ASN A 41 -7.56 5.74 4.03
N GLU A 42 -7.67 4.61 4.75
CA GLU A 42 -7.42 3.26 4.21
C GLU A 42 -8.19 2.98 2.93
N ASP A 43 -9.50 3.24 2.94
CA ASP A 43 -10.36 3.02 1.78
C ASP A 43 -9.97 3.90 0.60
N PHE A 44 -9.63 5.17 0.86
CA PHE A 44 -9.21 6.11 -0.17
C PHE A 44 -7.87 5.70 -0.78
N ILE A 45 -6.87 5.43 0.06
CA ILE A 45 -5.53 5.00 -0.36
C ILE A 45 -5.63 3.72 -1.18
N ARG A 46 -6.39 2.74 -0.71
CA ARG A 46 -6.57 1.45 -1.41
C ARG A 46 -7.21 1.63 -2.78
N HIS A 47 -8.26 2.44 -2.88
CA HIS A 47 -8.91 2.74 -4.15
C HIS A 47 -8.02 3.54 -5.10
N ASP A 48 -7.34 4.57 -4.59
CA ASP A 48 -6.45 5.41 -5.39
C ASP A 48 -5.25 4.62 -5.90
N LEU A 49 -4.60 3.85 -5.02
CA LEU A 49 -3.48 2.99 -5.38
C LEU A 49 -3.87 1.99 -6.48
N GLN A 50 -5.09 1.43 -6.46
CA GLN A 50 -5.51 0.43 -7.44
C GLN A 50 -5.37 0.93 -8.89
N HIS A 51 -5.43 2.25 -9.13
CA HIS A 51 -5.21 2.83 -10.46
C HIS A 51 -3.78 2.68 -10.98
N PHE A 52 -2.79 2.53 -10.10
CA PHE A 52 -1.39 2.33 -10.45
C PHE A 52 -1.04 0.85 -10.66
N PHE A 53 -1.87 -0.06 -10.17
CA PHE A 53 -1.63 -1.50 -10.26
C PHE A 53 -2.29 -2.10 -11.51
N PRO A 54 -1.62 -3.08 -12.15
CA PRO A 54 -2.25 -3.85 -13.22
C PRO A 54 -3.39 -4.71 -12.66
N SER A 55 -4.32 -5.13 -13.51
CA SER A 55 -5.47 -5.97 -13.13
C SER A 55 -5.09 -7.35 -12.57
N THR A 56 -3.82 -7.73 -12.65
CA THR A 56 -3.28 -8.95 -12.04
C THR A 56 -3.04 -8.81 -10.53
N ILE A 57 -2.98 -7.58 -10.01
CA ILE A 57 -2.83 -7.28 -8.58
C ILE A 57 -4.12 -6.60 -8.10
N ASP A 58 -4.83 -7.28 -7.21
CA ASP A 58 -6.08 -6.77 -6.62
C ASP A 58 -5.81 -6.27 -5.20
N LEU A 59 -5.83 -4.96 -4.99
CA LEU A 59 -5.69 -4.36 -3.67
C LEU A 59 -6.97 -4.50 -2.83
N MET A 60 -8.10 -4.93 -3.40
CA MET A 60 -9.30 -5.28 -2.63
C MET A 60 -9.17 -6.64 -1.97
N ASP A 61 -8.23 -7.48 -2.44
CA ASP A 61 -7.86 -8.70 -1.74
C ASP A 61 -7.16 -8.38 -0.40
N PRO A 62 -7.65 -8.91 0.73
CA PRO A 62 -7.08 -8.63 2.04
C PRO A 62 -5.61 -9.06 2.19
N GLU A 63 -5.17 -10.14 1.54
CA GLU A 63 -3.78 -10.61 1.65
C GLU A 63 -2.82 -9.64 0.92
N THR A 64 -3.21 -9.21 -0.28
CA THR A 64 -2.49 -8.23 -1.09
C THR A 64 -2.44 -6.87 -0.40
N TRP A 65 -3.58 -6.38 0.11
CA TRP A 65 -3.64 -5.12 0.84
C TRP A 65 -2.77 -5.13 2.08
N ARG A 66 -2.77 -6.23 2.84
CA ARG A 66 -1.92 -6.36 4.03
C ARG A 66 -0.44 -6.21 3.69
N TYR A 67 0.01 -6.75 2.55
CA TYR A 67 1.38 -6.60 2.09
C TYR A 67 1.69 -5.15 1.71
N VAL A 68 0.83 -4.53 0.89
CA VAL A 68 0.98 -3.13 0.43
C VAL A 68 0.99 -2.17 1.61
N ARG A 69 0.05 -2.31 2.55
CA ARG A 69 -0.01 -1.51 3.78
C ARG A 69 1.29 -1.63 4.60
N GLY A 70 1.91 -2.81 4.63
CA GLY A 70 3.20 -3.00 5.27
C GLY A 70 4.36 -2.27 4.59
N GLN A 71 4.28 -2.05 3.28
CA GLN A 71 5.30 -1.29 2.52
C GLN A 71 5.08 0.23 2.59
N LEU A 72 3.84 0.69 2.82
CA LEU A 72 3.51 2.12 2.94
C LEU A 72 3.94 2.72 4.28
N LYS A 73 4.03 1.90 5.34
CA LYS A 73 4.43 2.33 6.67
C LYS A 73 5.92 2.65 6.73
N GLN A 74 6.25 3.74 7.41
CA GLN A 74 7.62 4.20 7.65
C GLN A 74 8.13 3.81 9.05
N PHE A 75 7.23 3.58 10.01
CA PHE A 75 7.55 3.21 11.41
C PHE A 75 7.29 1.74 11.75
#